data_AF-A0A2D8LDC0-F1
#
_entry.id   AF-A0A2D8LDC0-F1
#
_cell.length_a   1.000
_cell.length_b   1.000
_cell.length_c   1.000
_cell.angle_alpha   90.00
_cell.angle_beta   90.00
_cell.angle_gamma   90.00
#
_symmetry.space_group_name_H-M   'P 1'
#
loop_
_entity.id
_entity.type
_entity.pdbx_description
1 polymer ?
#
loop_
_entity_poly.entity_id
_entity_poly.type
_entity_poly.pdbx_seq_one_letter_code
_entity_poly.pdbx_strand_id
1 'polypeptide(L)'
;GLLDDEGSLNLMYTNSAILIGLVYSYLPLMVLPVYASMEKMDVRLLEAATDLYSSRIQLIRKVILPLSMPGIIGGSILVFVPCLGAFIAPDLLGGGKKLLLGSLIQFQFSYARNWPFGAAMAMFLLALVILILFFNAHINKRHRENEVKG
;
A
#
# COMPACT_ATOMS: atom_id res chain seq x y z
N GLY A 1 32.05 0.30 -27.44
CA GLY A 1 30.98 0.10 -28.43
C GLY A 1 29.64 0.24 -27.74
N LEU A 2 29.16 1.49 -27.70
CA LEU A 2 27.77 1.91 -27.53
C LEU A 2 26.96 1.39 -26.33
N LEU A 3 27.52 1.43 -25.12
CA LEU A 3 26.73 1.64 -23.90
C LEU A 3 27.60 2.49 -22.98
N ASP A 4 27.64 3.80 -23.27
CA ASP A 4 28.22 4.78 -22.38
C ASP A 4 27.46 4.78 -21.05
N ASP A 5 28.19 4.48 -19.99
CA ASP A 5 27.83 4.56 -18.56
C ASP A 5 27.57 6.01 -18.08
N GLU A 6 27.29 6.96 -18.98
CA GLU A 6 27.27 8.41 -18.73
C GLU A 6 25.84 8.98 -18.59
N GLY A 7 24.93 8.19 -18.01
CA GLY A 7 23.54 8.63 -17.78
C GLY A 7 22.68 7.68 -16.97
N SER A 8 23.24 6.60 -16.41
CA SER A 8 22.49 5.76 -15.49
C SER A 8 22.28 6.57 -14.21
N LEU A 9 21.08 7.11 -14.03
CA LEU A 9 20.62 7.49 -12.70
C LEU A 9 20.90 6.27 -11.83
N ASN A 10 21.88 6.39 -10.92
CA ASN A 10 22.39 5.32 -10.07
C ASN A 10 21.34 5.01 -8.98
N LEU A 11 20.15 4.63 -9.45
CA LEU A 11 18.96 4.32 -8.67
C LEU A 11 19.04 2.87 -8.19
N MET A 12 19.66 1.97 -8.95
CA MET A 12 19.92 0.63 -8.44
C MET A 12 20.72 0.70 -7.14
N TYR A 13 20.32 -0.12 -6.18
CA TYR A 13 20.89 -0.20 -4.83
C TYR A 13 20.55 0.98 -3.90
N THR A 14 19.53 1.77 -4.24
CA THR A 14 19.06 2.89 -3.40
C THR A 14 17.67 2.64 -2.81
N ASN A 15 17.37 3.33 -1.70
CA ASN A 15 16.03 3.30 -1.10
C ASN A 15 14.95 3.85 -2.06
N SER A 16 15.30 4.77 -2.96
CA SER A 16 14.36 5.33 -3.93
C SER A 16 13.96 4.32 -5.00
N ALA A 17 14.88 3.48 -5.50
CA ALA A 17 14.51 2.39 -6.41
C ALA A 17 13.57 1.37 -5.76
N ILE A 18 13.85 0.99 -4.50
CA ILE A 18 12.97 0.10 -3.75
C ILE A 18 11.57 0.72 -3.61
N LEU A 19 11.48 2.00 -3.22
CA LEU A 19 10.21 2.72 -3.10
C LEU A 19 9.43 2.75 -4.42
N ILE A 20 10.08 3.14 -5.52
CA ILE A 20 9.43 3.22 -6.83
C ILE A 20 8.96 1.83 -7.29
N GLY A 21 9.78 0.80 -7.09
CA GLY A 21 9.42 -0.58 -7.40
C GLY A 21 8.20 -1.07 -6.63
N LEU A 22 8.18 -0.87 -5.30
CA LEU A 22 7.05 -1.25 -4.46
C LEU A 22 5.78 -0.47 -4.81
N VAL A 23 5.89 0.85 -5.01
CA VAL A 23 4.76 1.69 -5.41
C VAL A 23 4.19 1.18 -6.73
N TYR A 24 5.02 0.94 -7.74
CA TYR A 24 4.57 0.45 -9.03
C TYR A 24 3.92 -0.94 -8.95
N SER A 25 4.49 -1.86 -8.17
CA SER A 25 3.93 -3.20 -8.00
C SER A 25 2.58 -3.22 -7.30
N TYR A 26 2.35 -2.33 -6.33
CA TYR A 26 1.13 -2.31 -5.52
C TYR A 26 0.13 -1.20 -5.90
N LEU A 27 0.47 -0.36 -6.88
CA LEU A 27 -0.43 0.68 -7.40
C LEU A 27 -1.80 0.12 -7.81
N PRO A 28 -1.88 -1.01 -8.56
CA PRO A 28 -3.18 -1.56 -8.95
C PRO A 28 -4.04 -1.95 -7.74
N LEU A 29 -3.41 -2.48 -6.68
CA LEU A 29 -4.08 -2.84 -5.42
C LEU A 29 -4.62 -1.62 -4.66
N MET A 30 -4.00 -0.46 -4.80
CA MET A 30 -4.48 0.81 -4.22
C MET A 30 -5.62 1.42 -5.05
N VAL A 31 -5.55 1.33 -6.37
CA VAL A 31 -6.50 2.00 -7.27
C VAL A 31 -7.88 1.34 -7.21
N LEU A 32 -7.96 0.02 -7.12
CA LEU A 32 -9.27 -0.67 -7.13
C LEU A 32 -10.20 -0.24 -5.99
N PRO A 33 -9.76 -0.17 -4.71
CA PRO A 33 -10.62 0.26 -3.61
C PRO A 33 -10.98 1.75 -3.67
N VAL A 34 -10.06 2.59 -4.14
CA VAL A 34 -10.34 4.01 -4.37
C VAL A 34 -11.39 4.19 -5.46
N TYR A 35 -11.23 3.48 -6.59
CA TYR A 35 -12.19 3.51 -7.69
C TYR A 35 -13.57 3.03 -7.24
N ALA A 36 -13.65 1.89 -6.55
CA ALA A 36 -14.92 1.35 -6.03
C ALA A 36 -15.60 2.28 -5.01
N SER A 37 -14.83 3.10 -4.28
CA SER A 37 -15.37 4.13 -3.39
C SER A 37 -15.90 5.33 -4.16
N MET A 38 -15.20 5.73 -5.24
CA MET A 38 -15.61 6.85 -6.08
C MET A 38 -16.81 6.52 -6.96
N GLU A 39 -16.92 5.30 -7.46
CA GLU A 39 -18.06 4.83 -8.29
C GLU A 39 -19.39 4.90 -7.54
N LYS A 40 -19.38 4.75 -6.21
CA LYS A 40 -20.56 4.85 -5.35
C LYS A 40 -20.99 6.28 -5.03
N MET A 41 -20.21 7.28 -5.43
CA MET A 41 -20.48 8.69 -5.11
C MET A 41 -21.61 9.23 -5.98
N ASP A 42 -22.63 9.82 -5.34
CA ASP A 42 -23.75 10.43 -6.06
C ASP A 42 -23.27 11.66 -6.84
N VAL A 43 -23.52 11.67 -8.15
CA VAL A 43 -23.20 12.78 -9.06
C VAL A 43 -23.85 14.08 -8.61
N ARG A 44 -25.01 14.01 -7.94
CA ARG A 44 -25.74 15.18 -7.41
C ARG A 44 -24.96 15.95 -6.35
N LEU A 45 -24.13 15.27 -5.55
CA LEU A 45 -23.23 15.93 -4.59
C LEU A 45 -22.16 16.77 -5.31
N LEU A 46 -21.72 16.30 -6.47
CA LEU A 46 -20.71 16.98 -7.28
C LEU A 46 -21.31 18.19 -8.01
N GLU A 47 -22.52 18.05 -8.54
CA GLU A 47 -23.29 19.13 -9.17
C GLU A 47 -23.58 20.24 -8.15
N ALA A 48 -24.14 19.90 -6.98
CA ALA A 48 -24.46 20.88 -5.93
C ALA A 48 -23.22 21.64 -5.42
N ALA A 49 -22.07 20.96 -5.30
CA ALA A 49 -20.83 21.59 -4.90
C ALA A 49 -20.24 22.50 -5.99
N THR A 50 -20.53 22.22 -7.26
CA THR A 50 -20.14 23.07 -8.39
C THR A 50 -21.04 24.31 -8.48
N ASP A 51 -22.34 24.14 -8.21
CA ASP A 51 -23.33 25.22 -8.16
C ASP A 51 -23.03 26.25 -7.07
N LEU A 52 -22.43 25.82 -5.95
CA LEU A 52 -22.00 26.70 -4.85
C LEU A 52 -20.70 27.49 -5.16
N TYR A 53 -20.32 27.61 -6.44
CA TYR A 53 -19.11 28.32 -6.91
C TYR A 53 -17.83 27.85 -6.20
N SER A 54 -17.72 26.55 -5.90
CA SER A 54 -16.48 26.04 -5.33
C SER A 54 -15.39 26.00 -6.41
N SER A 55 -14.25 26.62 -6.11
CA SER A 55 -13.05 26.45 -6.95
C SER A 55 -12.67 24.97 -7.05
N ARG A 56 -12.08 24.52 -8.17
CA ARG A 56 -11.73 23.09 -8.40
C ARG A 56 -10.94 22.47 -7.24
N ILE A 57 -10.06 23.25 -6.61
CA ILE A 57 -9.25 22.81 -5.46
C ILE A 57 -10.11 22.64 -4.19
N GLN A 58 -11.10 23.51 -3.98
CA GLN A 58 -12.06 23.38 -2.88
C GLN A 58 -12.98 22.17 -3.07
N LEU A 59 -13.47 21.91 -4.28
CA LEU A 59 -14.26 20.72 -4.60
C LEU A 59 -13.47 19.44 -4.26
N ILE A 60 -12.21 19.34 -4.72
CA ILE A 60 -11.37 18.18 -4.45
C ILE A 60 -11.17 18.00 -2.94
N ARG A 61 -10.79 19.05 -2.21
CA ARG A 61 -10.48 18.95 -0.78
C ARG A 61 -11.69 18.74 0.12
N LYS A 62 -12.83 19.38 -0.17
CA LYS A 62 -14.01 19.36 0.71
C LYS A 62 -15.02 18.28 0.37
N VAL A 63 -15.03 17.79 -0.87
CA VAL A 63 -16.01 16.82 -1.34
C VAL A 63 -15.31 15.51 -1.72
N ILE A 64 -14.48 15.53 -2.76
CA ILE A 64 -13.92 14.30 -3.33
C ILE A 64 -13.02 13.56 -2.33
N LEU A 65 -12.11 14.26 -1.66
CA LEU A 65 -11.21 13.68 -0.67
C LEU A 65 -11.96 12.97 0.48
N PRO A 66 -12.83 13.63 1.25
CA PRO A 66 -13.53 12.99 2.36
C PRO A 66 -14.46 11.85 1.89
N LEU A 67 -15.13 11.99 0.75
CA LEU A 67 -15.97 10.93 0.18
C LEU A 67 -15.15 9.72 -0.29
N SER A 68 -13.91 9.93 -0.73
CA SER A 68 -13.00 8.84 -1.15
C SER A 68 -12.18 8.25 0.00
N MET A 69 -12.19 8.85 1.20
CA MET A 69 -11.45 8.36 2.37
C MET A 69 -11.68 6.88 2.71
N PRO A 70 -12.91 6.32 2.70
CA PRO A 70 -13.08 4.89 2.96
C PRO A 70 -12.34 4.02 1.94
N GLY A 71 -12.34 4.40 0.66
CA GLY A 71 -11.55 3.74 -0.39
C GLY A 71 -10.04 3.89 -0.19
N ILE A 72 -9.57 5.08 0.19
CA ILE A 72 -8.15 5.34 0.47
C ILE A 72 -7.66 4.52 1.67
N ILE A 73 -8.45 4.47 2.75
CA ILE A 73 -8.12 3.67 3.95
C ILE A 73 -8.10 2.18 3.60
N GLY A 74 -9.13 1.70 2.88
CA GLY A 74 -9.20 0.31 2.44
C GLY A 74 -8.03 -0.09 1.53
N GLY A 75 -7.71 0.75 0.54
CA GLY A 75 -6.57 0.54 -0.36
C GLY A 75 -5.23 0.59 0.35
N SER A 76 -5.04 1.55 1.27
CA SER A 76 -3.79 1.67 2.03
C SER A 76 -3.51 0.40 2.84
N ILE A 77 -4.55 -0.18 3.45
CA ILE A 77 -4.42 -1.42 4.22
C ILE A 77 -4.13 -2.61 3.30
N LEU A 78 -4.81 -2.69 2.14
CA LEU A 78 -4.58 -3.73 1.13
C LEU A 78 -3.17 -3.72 0.55
N VAL A 79 -2.53 -2.55 0.44
CA VAL A 79 -1.12 -2.41 0.02
C VAL A 79 -0.16 -2.67 1.18
N PHE A 80 -0.51 -2.27 2.40
CA PHE A 80 0.35 -2.41 3.57
C PHE A 80 0.70 -3.87 3.87
N VAL A 81 -0.31 -4.75 3.82
CA VAL A 81 -0.14 -6.19 4.11
C VAL A 81 0.92 -6.87 3.23
N PRO A 82 0.85 -6.81 1.89
CA PRO A 82 1.88 -7.41 1.03
C PRO A 82 3.22 -6.65 1.09
N CYS A 83 3.22 -5.33 1.33
CA CYS A 83 4.45 -4.56 1.52
C CYS A 83 5.31 -5.07 2.69
N LEU A 84 4.70 -5.48 3.80
CA LEU A 84 5.43 -6.00 4.97
C LEU A 84 6.19 -7.30 4.67
N GLY A 85 5.63 -8.13 3.77
CA GLY A 85 6.22 -9.40 3.35
C GLY A 85 7.11 -9.30 2.11
N ALA A 86 7.23 -8.11 1.50
CA ALA A 86 8.03 -7.93 0.30
C ALA A 86 9.53 -8.15 0.59
N PHE A 87 10.14 -9.09 -0.13
CA PHE A 87 11.57 -9.37 -0.02
C PHE A 87 12.27 -9.39 -1.39
N ILE A 88 11.59 -9.85 -2.45
CA ILE A 88 12.17 -9.97 -3.80
C ILE A 88 12.54 -8.61 -4.39
N ALA A 89 11.58 -7.68 -4.47
CA ALA A 89 11.83 -6.35 -5.03
C ALA A 89 12.88 -5.57 -4.21
N PRO A 90 12.83 -5.55 -2.86
CA PRO A 90 13.90 -4.96 -2.04
C PRO A 90 15.27 -5.59 -2.23
N ASP A 91 15.35 -6.91 -2.38
CA ASP A 91 16.64 -7.61 -2.56
C ASP A 91 17.26 -7.30 -3.93
N LEU A 92 16.44 -7.33 -4.99
CA LEU A 92 16.90 -7.04 -6.35
C LEU A 92 17.25 -5.56 -6.53
N LEU A 93 16.38 -4.66 -6.07
CA LEU A 93 16.55 -3.21 -6.26
C LEU A 93 17.49 -2.59 -5.22
N GLY A 94 17.62 -3.19 -4.04
CA GLY A 94 18.49 -2.76 -2.93
C GLY A 94 19.84 -3.46 -2.86
N GLY A 95 20.05 -4.51 -3.66
CA GLY A 95 21.32 -5.22 -3.80
C GLY A 95 21.76 -5.95 -2.55
N GLY A 96 20.80 -6.46 -1.76
CA GLY A 96 21.06 -7.17 -0.52
C GLY A 96 21.69 -6.33 0.61
N LYS A 97 21.94 -5.03 0.41
CA LYS A 97 22.50 -4.13 1.44
C LYS A 97 21.43 -3.46 2.30
N LYS A 98 20.17 -3.48 1.86
CA LYS A 98 19.03 -2.87 2.54
C LYS A 98 18.05 -3.97 2.95
N LEU A 99 18.17 -4.41 4.20
CA LEU A 99 17.31 -5.46 4.75
C LEU A 99 15.97 -4.84 5.19
N LEU A 100 14.91 -5.09 4.43
CA LEU A 100 13.54 -4.95 4.92
C LEU A 100 13.14 -6.21 5.70
N LEU A 101 12.00 -6.16 6.42
CA LEU A 101 11.54 -7.26 7.28
C LEU A 101 11.47 -8.61 6.53
N GLY A 102 10.91 -8.63 5.32
CA GLY A 102 10.85 -9.85 4.50
C GLY A 102 12.23 -10.40 4.16
N SER A 103 13.13 -9.54 3.68
CA SER A 103 14.53 -9.90 3.36
C SER A 103 15.29 -10.39 4.59
N LEU A 104 15.05 -9.80 5.77
CA LEU A 104 15.66 -10.22 7.03
C LEU A 104 15.24 -11.64 7.41
N ILE A 105 13.96 -11.98 7.26
CA ILE A 105 13.46 -13.34 7.50
C ILE A 105 14.13 -14.32 6.54
N GLN A 106 14.16 -14.00 5.25
CA GLN A 106 14.80 -14.84 4.25
C GLN A 106 16.30 -15.03 4.53
N PHE A 107 17.01 -13.98 4.91
CA PHE A 107 18.43 -14.03 5.26
C PHE A 107 18.69 -15.03 6.39
N GLN A 108 17.80 -15.13 7.39
CA GLN A 108 17.96 -16.08 8.48
C GLN A 108 17.78 -17.55 8.05
N PHE A 109 16.93 -17.82 7.07
CA PHE A 109 16.78 -19.16 6.49
C PHE A 109 17.90 -19.52 5.52
N SER A 110 18.32 -18.58 4.67
CA SER A 110 19.28 -18.84 3.58
C SER A 110 20.74 -18.73 4.03
N TYR A 111 21.13 -17.60 4.62
CA TYR A 111 22.54 -17.30 4.92
C TYR A 111 22.93 -17.65 6.34
N ALA A 112 22.17 -17.18 7.34
CA ALA A 112 22.49 -17.44 8.74
C ALA A 112 22.20 -18.90 9.16
N ARG A 113 21.43 -19.63 8.33
CA ARG A 113 21.02 -21.03 8.55
C ARG A 113 20.42 -21.24 9.95
N ASN A 114 19.78 -20.21 10.49
CA ASN A 114 19.15 -20.22 11.80
C ASN A 114 17.64 -20.37 11.63
N TRP A 115 17.23 -21.60 11.33
CA TRP A 115 15.85 -21.97 11.05
C TRP A 115 14.90 -21.69 12.22
N PRO A 116 15.27 -21.96 13.50
CA PRO A 116 14.40 -21.63 14.62
C PRO A 116 14.12 -20.12 14.74
N PHE A 117 15.14 -19.27 14.57
CA PHE A 117 14.96 -17.83 14.69
C PHE A 117 14.22 -17.24 13.47
N GLY A 118 14.51 -17.72 12.27
CA GLY A 118 13.76 -17.36 11.06
C GLY A 118 12.27 -17.71 11.18
N ALA A 119 11.96 -18.89 11.73
CA ALA A 119 10.58 -19.31 11.97
C ALA A 119 9.86 -18.42 13.00
N ALA A 120 10.54 -18.05 14.10
CA ALA A 120 9.96 -17.15 15.10
C ALA A 120 9.60 -15.77 14.51
N MET A 121 10.49 -15.20 13.69
CA MET A 121 10.20 -13.92 13.03
C MET A 121 9.08 -14.02 12.00
N ALA A 122 9.03 -15.10 11.22
CA ALA A 122 7.95 -15.35 10.26
C ALA A 122 6.59 -15.49 10.96
N MET A 123 6.54 -16.24 12.07
CA MET A 123 5.34 -16.41 12.88
C MET A 123 4.89 -15.08 13.52
N PHE A 124 5.83 -14.26 13.98
CA PHE A 124 5.54 -12.93 14.50
C PHE A 124 4.95 -12.02 13.41
N LEU A 125 5.56 -11.99 12.23
CA LEU A 125 5.06 -11.21 11.09
C LEU A 125 3.66 -11.66 10.67
N LEU A 126 3.44 -12.98 10.61
CA LEU A 126 2.12 -13.55 10.31
C LEU A 126 1.07 -13.13 11.34
N ALA A 127 1.40 -13.20 12.64
CA ALA A 127 0.48 -12.78 13.70
C ALA A 127 0.12 -11.28 13.57
N LEU A 128 1.10 -10.43 13.25
CA LEU A 128 0.89 -9.00 13.02
C LEU A 128 -0.05 -8.76 11.84
N VAL A 129 0.18 -9.44 10.71
CA VAL A 129 -0.69 -9.35 9.52
C VAL A 129 -2.11 -9.80 9.84
N ILE A 130 -2.28 -10.93 10.52
CA ILE A 130 -3.61 -11.42 10.93
C ILE A 130 -4.31 -10.40 11.83
N LEU A 131 -3.60 -9.78 12.78
CA LEU A 131 -4.17 -8.77 13.66
C LEU A 131 -4.67 -7.55 12.87
N ILE A 132 -3.88 -7.07 11.90
CA ILE A 132 -4.28 -5.97 11.01
C ILE A 132 -5.52 -6.33 10.19
N LEU A 133 -5.52 -7.52 9.58
CA LEU A 133 -6.66 -7.99 8.78
C LEU A 133 -7.92 -8.16 9.63
N PHE A 134 -7.78 -8.69 10.84
CA PHE A 134 -8.87 -8.82 11.79
C PHE A 134 -9.44 -7.46 12.18
N PHE A 135 -8.58 -6.50 12.51
CA PHE A 135 -8.99 -5.14 12.84
C PHE A 135 -9.68 -4.45 11.65
N ASN A 136 -9.15 -4.60 10.44
CA ASN A 136 -9.77 -4.11 9.22
C ASN A 136 -11.15 -4.72 8.98
N ALA A 137 -11.27 -6.04 9.06
CA ALA A 137 -12.55 -6.74 8.90
C ALA A 137 -13.57 -6.27 9.94
N HIS A 138 -13.14 -6.01 11.17
CA HIS A 138 -14.02 -5.52 12.24
C HIS A 138 -14.50 -4.08 11.98
N ILE A 139 -13.63 -3.18 11.51
CA ILE A 139 -14.02 -1.82 11.11
C ILE A 139 -15.00 -1.86 9.93
N ASN A 140 -14.68 -2.65 8.90
CA ASN A 140 -15.46 -2.68 7.67
C ASN A 140 -16.86 -3.31 7.88
N LYS A 141 -16.97 -4.27 8.80
CA LYS A 141 -18.27 -4.84 9.22
C LYS A 141 -19.16 -3.79 9.89
N ARG A 142 -18.61 -2.92 10.74
CA ARG A 142 -19.38 -1.85 11.39
C ARG A 142 -19.90 -0.81 10.40
N HIS A 143 -19.16 -0.51 9.33
CA HIS A 143 -19.65 0.39 8.28
C HIS A 143 -20.86 -0.18 7.53
N ARG A 144 -20.83 -1.46 7.14
CA ARG A 144 -21.99 -2.13 6.49
C ARG A 144 -23.21 -2.28 7.41
N GLU A 145 -23.00 -2.54 8.70
CA GLU A 145 -24.11 -2.66 9.67
C GLU A 145 -24.81 -1.31 9.92
N ASN A 146 -24.10 -0.20 9.80
CA ASN A 146 -24.67 1.15 9.92
C ASN A 146 -25.44 1.58 8.66
N GLU A 147 -25.01 1.16 7.46
CA GLU A 147 -25.74 1.42 6.20
C GLU A 147 -27.07 0.64 6.09
N VAL A 148 -27.20 -0.51 6.75
CA VAL A 148 -28.42 -1.34 6.70
C VAL A 148 -29.48 -0.88 7.72
N LYS A 149 -29.08 -0.09 8.72
CA LYS A 149 -29.96 0.36 9.82
C LYS A 149 -30.40 1.83 9.73
N GLY A 150 -29.79 2.62 8.84
CA GLY A 150 -30.19 4.01 8.55
C GLY A 150 -31.07 4.08 7.32
#